data_AF-A0A6B0Y2P5-F1
#
_entry.id   AF-A0A6B0Y2P5-F1
#
_cell.length_a   1.000
_cell.length_b   1.000
_cell.length_c   1.000
_cell.angle_alpha   90.00
_cell.angle_beta   90.00
_cell.angle_gamma   90.00
#
_symmetry.space_group_name_H-M   'P 1'
#
loop_
_entity.id
_entity.type
_entity.pdbx_description
1 polymer ?
#
loop_
_entity_poly.entity_id
_entity_poly.type
_entity_poly.pdbx_seq_one_letter_code
_entity_poly.pdbx_strand_id
1 'polypeptide(L)'
;MTLALVAGCVSTETANVGETRWHCENNVKLTANKAKRTGVVTFGGTKYDTIFVVRGLENTWLWGPRNQYQIVMGVSEYGHVRYYDFSRSKPGERVKPSSVFACYWTG
;
A
#
# COMPACT_ATOMS: atom_id res chain seq x y z
N MET A 1 29.00 -19.02 25.06
CA MET A 1 27.53 -18.87 24.95
C MET A 1 27.22 -17.43 25.30
N THR A 2 27.07 -16.56 24.31
CA THR A 2 26.83 -15.12 24.50
C THR A 2 25.94 -14.63 23.37
N LEU A 3 24.93 -13.84 23.75
CA LEU A 3 23.75 -13.45 22.99
C LEU A 3 24.01 -12.55 21.78
N ALA A 4 23.03 -12.60 20.88
CA ALA A 4 22.76 -11.84 19.68
C ALA A 4 22.96 -10.31 19.74
N LEU A 5 23.33 -9.73 18.59
CA LEU A 5 22.79 -8.45 18.15
C LEU A 5 22.07 -8.66 16.81
N VAL A 6 20.74 -8.65 16.86
CA VAL A 6 19.90 -8.49 15.67
C VAL A 6 20.02 -7.03 15.26
N ALA A 7 20.73 -6.77 14.16
CA ALA A 7 20.77 -5.45 13.54
C ALA A 7 19.37 -5.13 12.98
N GLY A 8 18.57 -4.44 13.79
CA GLY A 8 17.26 -3.95 13.41
C GLY A 8 17.37 -3.02 12.21
N CYS A 9 16.73 -3.40 11.11
CA CYS A 9 16.50 -2.52 9.98
C CYS A 9 15.43 -1.49 10.40
N VAL A 10 15.86 -0.43 11.09
CA VAL A 10 15.02 0.76 11.28
C VAL A 10 15.24 1.64 10.06
N SER A 11 14.44 1.42 9.01
CA SER A 11 14.29 2.40 7.96
C SER A 11 13.47 3.56 8.52
N THR A 12 14.13 4.59 9.05
CA THR A 12 13.50 5.89 9.30
C THR A 12 13.16 6.51 7.95
N GLU A 13 11.98 6.20 7.42
CA GLU A 13 11.38 7.01 6.37
C GLU A 13 11.03 8.36 7.00
N THR A 14 11.88 9.37 6.78
CA THR A 14 11.56 10.77 7.07
C THR A 14 10.23 11.10 6.39
N ALA A 15 9.19 11.38 7.18
CA ALA A 15 7.92 11.89 6.67
C ALA A 15 8.18 13.24 6.01
N ASN A 16 8.06 13.30 4.69
CA ASN A 16 7.92 14.59 4.05
C ASN A 16 6.57 15.18 4.49
N VAL A 17 6.54 16.47 4.79
CA VAL A 17 5.31 17.19 5.12
C VAL A 17 4.27 16.94 4.01
N GLY A 18 3.13 16.33 4.36
CA GLY A 18 2.05 15.97 3.42
C GLY A 18 2.04 14.51 2.93
N GLU A 19 2.93 13.66 3.45
CA GLU A 19 2.88 12.21 3.27
C GLU A 19 1.93 11.58 4.30
N THR A 20 1.13 10.60 3.88
CA THR A 20 0.26 9.82 4.78
C THR A 20 0.72 8.37 4.76
N ARG A 21 0.73 7.73 5.93
CA ARG A 21 1.25 6.36 6.09
C ARG A 21 0.29 5.42 6.77
N TRP A 22 0.32 4.16 6.32
CA TRP A 22 -0.45 3.08 6.89
C TRP A 22 0.41 1.83 7.02
N HIS A 23 0.22 1.13 8.14
CA HIS A 23 0.76 -0.20 8.36
C HIS A 23 -0.39 -1.19 8.38
N CYS A 24 -0.24 -2.26 7.62
CA CYS A 24 -1.19 -3.34 7.47
C CYS A 24 -0.63 -4.66 8.01
N GLU A 25 -1.52 -5.61 8.25
CA GLU A 25 -1.16 -6.99 8.52
C GLU A 25 -0.26 -7.56 7.42
N ASN A 26 0.43 -8.66 7.74
CA ASN A 26 1.37 -9.33 6.84
C ASN A 26 2.53 -8.44 6.35
N ASN A 27 2.93 -7.47 7.18
CA ASN A 27 4.02 -6.53 6.89
C ASN A 27 3.79 -5.68 5.63
N VAL A 28 2.52 -5.42 5.28
CA VAL A 28 2.20 -4.52 4.18
C VAL A 28 2.27 -3.08 4.68
N LYS A 29 2.96 -2.20 3.97
CA LYS A 29 3.05 -0.77 4.31
C LYS A 29 2.65 0.08 3.12
N LEU A 30 1.88 1.13 3.36
CA LEU A 30 1.40 2.03 2.32
C LEU A 30 1.83 3.45 2.68
N THR A 31 2.37 4.17 1.71
CA THR A 31 2.63 5.61 1.84
C THR A 31 2.03 6.33 0.65
N ALA A 32 1.55 7.55 0.85
CA ALA A 32 1.00 8.37 -0.21
C ALA A 32 1.39 9.83 -0.04
N ASN A 33 1.78 10.47 -1.13
CA ASN A 33 1.88 11.91 -1.25
C ASN A 33 0.75 12.41 -2.16
N LYS A 34 -0.32 12.94 -1.55
CA LYS A 34 -1.51 13.39 -2.27
C LYS A 34 -1.21 14.51 -3.26
N ALA A 35 -0.35 15.46 -2.88
CA ALA A 35 0.02 16.59 -3.73
C ALA A 35 0.77 16.15 -4.99
N LYS A 36 1.66 15.17 -4.86
CA LYS A 36 2.48 14.64 -5.96
C LYS A 36 1.80 13.50 -6.72
N ARG A 37 0.64 13.00 -6.26
CA ARG A 37 -0.06 11.83 -6.82
C ARG A 37 0.84 10.58 -6.94
N THR A 38 1.72 10.42 -5.96
CA THR A 38 2.67 9.29 -5.86
C THR A 38 2.48 8.57 -4.53
N GLY A 39 2.92 7.32 -4.46
CA GLY A 39 2.93 6.55 -3.22
C GLY A 39 3.87 5.36 -3.30
N VAL A 40 4.09 4.70 -2.17
CA VAL A 40 4.88 3.46 -2.11
C VAL A 40 4.05 2.37 -1.45
N VAL A 41 4.11 1.17 -2.01
CA VAL A 41 3.59 -0.06 -1.41
C VAL A 41 4.76 -0.95 -1.04
N THR A 42 4.88 -1.34 0.21
CA THR A 42 5.77 -2.43 0.63
C THR A 42 4.91 -3.69 0.78
N PHE A 43 5.20 -4.73 0.00
CA PHE A 43 4.46 -5.99 0.03
C PHE A 43 5.45 -7.15 0.06
N GLY A 44 5.34 -8.04 1.07
CA GLY A 44 6.29 -9.15 1.23
C GLY A 44 7.75 -8.72 1.36
N GLY A 45 8.00 -7.53 1.92
CA GLY A 45 9.35 -6.94 2.04
C GLY A 45 9.87 -6.23 0.78
N THR A 46 9.17 -6.31 -0.36
CA THR A 46 9.54 -5.59 -1.59
C THR A 46 8.82 -4.25 -1.65
N LYS A 47 9.54 -3.18 -2.00
CA LYS A 47 8.97 -1.85 -2.23
C LYS A 47 8.61 -1.63 -3.69
N TYR A 48 7.46 -1.02 -3.93
CA TYR A 48 6.96 -0.67 -5.25
C TYR A 48 6.57 0.81 -5.27
N ASP A 49 7.15 1.56 -6.20
CA ASP A 49 6.66 2.90 -6.51
C ASP A 49 5.32 2.81 -7.23
N THR A 50 4.39 3.66 -6.81
CA THR A 50 3.00 3.59 -7.25
C THR A 50 2.49 4.96 -7.68
N ILE A 51 1.52 4.92 -8.57
CA ILE A 51 0.67 6.08 -8.84
C ILE A 51 -0.42 6.10 -7.77
N PHE A 52 -0.54 7.23 -7.08
CA PHE A 52 -1.57 7.43 -6.07
C PHE A 52 -2.76 8.20 -6.64
N VAL A 53 -3.96 7.65 -6.48
CA VAL A 53 -5.20 8.22 -6.99
C VAL A 53 -6.24 8.28 -5.88
N VAL A 54 -6.92 9.42 -5.77
CA VAL A 54 -8.11 9.55 -4.93
C VAL A 54 -9.33 9.49 -5.83
N ARG A 55 -10.25 8.57 -5.57
CA ARG A 55 -11.51 8.39 -6.32
C ARG A 55 -12.69 8.50 -5.37
N GLY A 56 -13.24 9.70 -5.25
CA GLY A 56 -14.30 9.97 -4.27
C GLY A 56 -13.81 9.68 -2.85
N LEU A 57 -14.38 8.67 -2.21
CA LEU A 57 -14.04 8.22 -0.86
C LEU A 57 -13.01 7.09 -0.83
N GLU A 58 -12.32 6.81 -1.95
CA GLU A 58 -11.31 5.77 -2.02
C GLU A 58 -9.92 6.34 -2.29
N ASN A 59 -8.94 5.81 -1.59
CA ASN A 59 -7.52 5.99 -1.86
C ASN A 59 -7.01 4.74 -2.59
N THR A 60 -6.29 4.93 -3.70
CA THR A 60 -5.83 3.83 -4.54
C THR A 60 -4.36 3.96 -4.88
N TRP A 61 -3.62 2.87 -4.69
CA TRP A 61 -2.24 2.70 -5.14
C TRP A 61 -2.22 1.79 -6.35
N LEU A 62 -1.61 2.24 -7.44
CA LEU A 62 -1.54 1.52 -8.71
C LEU A 62 -0.08 1.25 -9.08
N TRP A 63 0.26 0.01 -9.43
CA TRP A 63 1.61 -0.31 -9.89
C TRP A 63 1.66 -1.48 -10.88
N GLY A 64 2.87 -1.78 -11.34
CA GLY A 64 3.16 -2.82 -12.32
C GLY A 64 2.82 -2.42 -13.76
N PRO A 65 3.08 -3.32 -14.72
CA PRO A 65 2.77 -3.09 -16.12
C PRO A 65 1.30 -2.71 -16.30
N ARG A 66 1.04 -1.56 -16.95
CA ARG A 66 -0.32 -1.07 -17.23
C ARG A 66 -1.21 -0.93 -15.98
N ASN A 67 -0.65 -0.70 -14.80
CA ASN A 67 -1.39 -0.54 -13.53
C ASN A 67 -2.23 -1.77 -13.15
N GLN A 68 -1.73 -2.97 -13.47
CA GLN A 68 -2.43 -4.22 -13.24
C GLN A 68 -2.47 -4.65 -11.76
N TYR A 69 -1.73 -4.00 -10.87
CA TYR A 69 -1.81 -4.26 -9.42
C TYR A 69 -2.36 -3.05 -8.71
N GLN A 70 -3.33 -3.27 -7.80
CA GLN A 70 -4.00 -2.18 -7.12
C GLN A 70 -4.24 -2.50 -5.64
N ILE A 71 -4.05 -1.51 -4.78
CA ILE A 71 -4.56 -1.52 -3.40
C ILE A 71 -5.57 -0.39 -3.27
N VAL A 72 -6.75 -0.71 -2.73
CA VAL A 72 -7.84 0.24 -2.51
C VAL A 72 -8.16 0.30 -1.02
N MET A 73 -8.24 1.52 -0.48
CA MET A 73 -8.63 1.82 0.89
C MET A 73 -9.78 2.82 0.89
N GLY A 74 -10.92 2.45 1.49
CA GLY A 74 -12.00 3.40 1.72
C GLY A 74 -11.64 4.38 2.84
N VAL A 75 -11.99 5.65 2.69
CA VAL A 75 -11.78 6.70 3.70
C VAL A 75 -12.64 6.45 4.94
N SER A 76 -13.83 5.84 4.78
CA SER A 76 -14.72 5.47 5.89
C SER A 76 -14.39 4.11 6.51
N GLU A 77 -13.74 3.22 5.76
CA GLU A 77 -13.31 1.89 6.19
C GLU A 77 -11.85 1.94 6.66
N TYR A 78 -11.56 2.84 7.61
CA TYR A 78 -10.31 2.73 8.37
C TYR A 78 -10.19 1.29 8.86
N GLY A 79 -9.05 0.66 8.59
CA GLY A 79 -8.90 -0.73 8.99
C GLY A 79 -8.88 -1.71 7.86
N HIS A 80 -9.50 -1.53 6.69
CA HIS A 80 -9.56 -2.62 5.70
C HIS A 80 -9.14 -2.17 4.29
N VAL A 81 -8.07 -2.76 3.78
CA VAL A 81 -7.61 -2.53 2.40
C VAL A 81 -7.80 -3.78 1.55
N ARG A 82 -8.14 -3.55 0.28
CA ARG A 82 -8.37 -4.60 -0.71
C ARG A 82 -7.25 -4.59 -1.72
N TYR A 83 -6.59 -5.73 -1.91
CA TYR A 83 -5.60 -5.94 -2.95
C TYR A 83 -6.21 -6.64 -4.15
N TYR A 84 -5.90 -6.14 -5.34
CA TYR A 84 -6.35 -6.66 -6.63
C TYR A 84 -5.16 -6.94 -7.55
N ASP A 85 -5.16 -8.13 -8.14
CA ASP A 85 -4.27 -8.54 -9.22
C ASP A 85 -5.09 -8.71 -10.52
N PHE A 86 -4.89 -7.79 -11.46
CA PHE A 86 -5.51 -7.77 -12.78
C PHE A 86 -4.62 -8.36 -13.87
N SER A 87 -3.45 -8.94 -13.55
CA SER A 87 -2.46 -9.42 -14.54
C SER A 87 -3.02 -10.48 -15.50
N ARG A 88 -4.09 -11.18 -15.10
CA ARG A 88 -4.78 -12.20 -15.89
C ARG A 88 -6.22 -11.83 -16.25
N SER A 89 -6.67 -10.64 -15.89
CA SER A 89 -8.05 -10.19 -16.05
C SER A 89 -8.24 -9.46 -17.38
N LYS A 90 -9.43 -9.61 -17.97
CA LYS A 90 -9.78 -8.86 -19.19
C LYS A 90 -10.35 -7.48 -18.84
N PRO A 91 -10.21 -6.47 -19.72
CA PRO A 91 -10.87 -5.19 -19.53
C PRO A 91 -12.38 -5.35 -19.35
N GLY A 92 -12.94 -4.68 -18.33
CA GLY A 92 -14.38 -4.73 -18.01
C GLY A 92 -14.83 -5.94 -17.19
N GLU A 93 -13.93 -6.89 -16.90
CA GLU A 93 -14.24 -8.04 -16.06
C GLU A 93 -14.38 -7.61 -14.58
N ARG A 94 -15.40 -8.16 -13.89
CA ARG A 94 -15.53 -7.98 -12.45
C ARG A 94 -14.53 -8.89 -11.73
N VAL A 95 -13.57 -8.28 -11.03
CA VAL A 95 -12.52 -9.00 -10.29
C VAL A 95 -12.76 -8.87 -8.79
N LYS A 96 -12.70 -9.98 -8.08
CA LYS A 96 -12.74 -10.00 -6.60
C LYS A 96 -11.34 -9.65 -6.05
N PRO A 97 -11.25 -9.05 -4.86
CA PRO A 97 -9.96 -8.85 -4.21
C PRO A 97 -9.22 -10.18 -4.06
N SER A 98 -7.94 -10.20 -4.42
CA SER A 98 -7.06 -11.33 -4.18
C SER A 98 -6.73 -11.46 -2.69
N SER A 99 -6.76 -10.37 -1.94
CA SER A 99 -6.58 -10.35 -0.49
C SER A 99 -7.24 -9.13 0.14
N VAL A 100 -7.55 -9.24 1.43
CA VAL A 100 -8.01 -8.13 2.28
C VAL A 100 -7.13 -8.11 3.52
N PHE A 101 -6.64 -6.93 3.91
CA PHE A 101 -5.75 -6.78 5.06
C PHE A 101 -6.31 -5.79 6.05
N ALA A 102 -6.08 -6.02 7.35
CA ALA A 102 -6.33 -4.98 8.33
C ALA A 102 -5.21 -3.92 8.29
N CYS A 103 -5.51 -2.62 8.32
CA CYS A 103 -4.54 -1.52 8.26
C CYS A 103 -4.86 -0.38 9.20
N TYR A 104 -3.85 0.18 9.87
CA TYR A 104 -3.98 1.33 10.75
C TYR A 104 -3.11 2.49 10.27
N TRP A 105 -3.62 3.71 10.45
CA TRP A 105 -2.90 4.94 10.15
C TRP A 105 -1.78 5.16 11.17
N THR A 106 -0.62 5.59 10.71
CA THR A 106 0.59 5.73 11.57
C THR A 106 1.22 7.12 11.56
N GLY A 107 0.54 8.13 10.98
CA GLY A 107 1.15 9.43 10.70
C GLY A 107 1.55 9.54 9.24
#